data_AF-A0A8X6WAJ4-F1
#
_entry.id   AF-A0A8X6WAJ4-F1
#
_cell.length_a   1.000
_cell.length_b   1.000
_cell.length_c   1.000
_cell.angle_alpha   90.00
_cell.angle_beta   90.00
_cell.angle_gamma   90.00
#
_symmetry.space_group_name_H-M   'P 1'
#
loop_
_entity.id
_entity.type
_entity.pdbx_description
1 polymer ?
#
loop_
_entity_poly.entity_id
_entity_poly.type
_entity_poly.pdbx_seq_one_letter_code
_entity_poly.pdbx_strand_id
1 'polypeptide(L)'
;MDNAKRRVSAKRKRQFRGNGSTIKHSKNSSATSTNASSSKIKIPAVFDEEIAEYQRKPLTGNRIIDMEVLLNLFLQLCCPRCFEEGILLSEDSTYGLCSNFVIRCKHCDFYSGFSSSKKTLNCPEVNTRFVYGMRQIGKGFSAGFINYVVR
;
A
#
# COMPACT_ATOMS: atom_id res chain seq x y z
N MET A 1 20.27 -3.30 59.85
CA MET A 1 19.38 -2.59 58.90
C MET A 1 19.65 -3.16 57.53
N ASP A 2 18.82 -4.12 57.14
CA ASP A 2 18.93 -4.91 55.92
C ASP A 2 18.63 -4.08 54.67
N ASN A 3 19.45 -4.25 53.62
CA ASN A 3 19.16 -3.68 52.31
C ASN A 3 19.25 -4.77 51.24
N ALA A 4 18.16 -5.52 51.08
CA ALA A 4 18.04 -6.59 50.10
C ALA A 4 17.78 -6.01 48.70
N LYS A 5 18.81 -5.99 47.85
CA LYS A 5 18.66 -5.70 46.41
C LYS A 5 17.87 -6.82 45.73
N ARG A 6 16.59 -6.59 45.43
CA ARG A 6 15.78 -7.46 44.55
C ARG A 6 16.38 -7.47 43.14
N ARG A 7 16.99 -8.60 42.73
CA ARG A 7 17.38 -8.84 41.34
C ARG A 7 16.13 -9.22 40.54
N VAL A 8 15.67 -8.33 39.67
CA VAL A 8 14.63 -8.67 38.67
C VAL A 8 15.27 -9.55 37.60
N SER A 9 14.98 -10.86 37.65
CA SER A 9 15.36 -11.80 36.61
C SER A 9 14.60 -11.48 35.32
N ALA A 10 15.28 -10.90 34.33
CA ALA A 10 14.72 -10.76 32.98
C ALA A 10 14.34 -12.14 32.42
N LYS A 11 13.06 -12.37 32.12
CA LYS A 11 12.63 -13.59 31.42
C LYS A 11 13.33 -13.65 30.06
N ARG A 12 14.15 -14.69 29.84
CA ARG A 12 14.76 -14.97 28.53
C ARG A 12 13.66 -15.06 27.46
N LYS A 13 13.73 -14.21 26.43
CA LYS A 13 12.89 -14.33 25.24
C LYS A 13 13.15 -15.72 24.63
N ARG A 14 12.10 -16.55 24.51
CA ARG A 14 12.18 -17.83 23.81
C ARG A 14 12.50 -17.56 22.33
N GLN A 15 13.56 -18.18 21.83
CA GLN A 15 13.87 -18.16 20.40
C GLN A 15 12.83 -18.98 19.64
N PHE A 16 12.31 -18.40 18.56
CA PHE A 16 11.41 -19.05 17.63
C PHE A 16 12.15 -20.20 16.92
N ARG A 17 11.66 -21.44 17.08
CA ARG A 17 12.31 -22.65 16.54
C ARG A 17 11.74 -23.15 15.21
N GLY A 18 11.03 -22.29 14.47
CA GLY A 18 10.45 -22.63 13.18
C GLY A 18 9.37 -23.73 13.27
N ASN A 19 8.58 -23.87 12.20
CA ASN A 19 7.64 -24.97 12.08
C ASN A 19 8.38 -26.14 11.46
N GLY A 20 8.58 -27.21 12.23
CA GLY A 20 9.25 -28.42 11.76
C GLY A 20 8.36 -29.22 10.81
N SER A 21 8.47 -28.98 9.51
CA SER A 21 8.05 -29.93 8.48
C SER A 21 9.28 -30.55 7.84
N THR A 22 9.75 -31.66 8.41
CA THR A 22 10.76 -32.54 7.81
C THR A 22 10.15 -33.31 6.65
N ILE A 23 10.48 -32.93 5.41
CA ILE A 23 10.56 -33.88 4.30
C ILE A 23 12.03 -33.96 3.94
N LYS A 24 12.66 -35.08 4.31
CA LYS A 24 14.05 -35.39 3.97
C LYS A 24 14.06 -36.17 2.66
N HIS A 25 14.42 -35.52 1.56
CA HIS A 25 15.08 -36.18 0.44
C HIS A 25 16.42 -35.48 0.18
N SER A 26 17.50 -36.24 0.41
CA SER A 26 18.90 -35.93 0.06
C SER A 26 19.14 -36.56 -1.33
N LYS A 27 19.99 -36.09 -2.26
CA LYS A 27 21.27 -35.38 -2.18
C LYS A 27 21.72 -35.00 -3.62
N ASN A 28 22.62 -34.01 -3.71
CA ASN A 28 23.61 -33.72 -4.78
C ASN A 28 23.05 -33.06 -6.07
N SER A 29 23.60 -31.96 -6.60
CA SER A 29 25.02 -31.73 -6.93
C SER A 29 25.32 -30.24 -7.16
N SER A 30 26.59 -29.89 -6.98
CA SER A 30 27.26 -28.62 -7.25
C SER A 30 27.06 -28.04 -8.66
N ALA A 31 26.70 -26.77 -8.77
CA ALA A 31 27.09 -25.90 -9.88
C ALA A 31 27.06 -24.41 -9.48
N THR A 32 28.13 -23.74 -9.88
CA THR A 32 28.59 -22.39 -9.59
C THR A 32 27.67 -21.31 -10.19
N SER A 33 27.52 -20.21 -9.44
CA SER A 33 27.31 -18.83 -9.91
C SER A 33 26.45 -18.58 -11.16
N THR A 34 25.27 -17.97 -10.97
CA THR A 34 24.83 -16.82 -11.78
C THR A 34 23.90 -15.94 -10.95
N ASN A 35 24.30 -14.68 -10.74
CA ASN A 35 23.38 -13.64 -10.30
C ASN A 35 22.34 -13.44 -11.42
N ALA A 36 21.06 -13.65 -11.13
CA ALA A 36 19.97 -13.45 -12.09
C ALA A 36 19.61 -11.97 -12.30
N SER A 37 20.60 -11.08 -12.33
CA SER A 37 20.48 -9.73 -12.87
C SER A 37 21.05 -9.72 -14.28
N SER A 38 20.18 -9.82 -15.29
CA SER A 38 20.37 -9.36 -16.69
C SER A 38 19.58 -10.17 -17.73
N SER A 39 18.28 -10.40 -17.51
CA SER A 39 17.38 -10.73 -18.63
C SER A 39 16.91 -9.43 -19.30
N LYS A 40 17.80 -8.90 -20.15
CA LYS A 40 17.56 -8.14 -21.41
C LYS A 40 16.17 -7.49 -21.57
N ILE A 41 16.02 -6.26 -21.11
CA ILE A 41 14.96 -5.36 -21.59
C ILE A 41 15.34 -4.93 -23.01
N LYS A 42 14.66 -5.47 -24.02
CA LYS A 42 14.63 -4.84 -25.34
C LYS A 42 13.52 -3.81 -25.28
N ILE A 43 13.89 -2.52 -25.26
CA ILE A 43 12.95 -1.42 -25.43
C ILE A 43 12.89 -1.14 -26.93
N PRO A 44 11.78 -1.43 -27.64
CA PRO A 44 11.52 -0.74 -28.88
C PRO A 44 11.03 0.65 -28.51
N ALA A 45 11.80 1.67 -28.89
CA ALA A 45 11.33 3.05 -28.88
C ALA A 45 10.18 3.18 -29.87
N VAL A 46 8.96 3.20 -29.36
CA VAL A 46 7.79 3.80 -30.01
C VAL A 46 7.27 4.81 -29.01
N PHE A 47 7.98 5.93 -28.91
CA PHE A 47 7.36 7.19 -28.52
C PHE A 47 6.68 7.68 -29.78
N ASP A 48 5.36 7.65 -29.81
CA ASP A 48 4.53 8.71 -30.37
C ASP A 48 3.04 8.40 -30.11
N GLU A 49 2.35 9.40 -29.54
CA GLU A 49 0.91 9.66 -29.74
C GLU A 49 -0.17 8.80 -29.06
N GLU A 50 0.14 7.81 -28.21
CA GLU A 50 -0.89 7.09 -27.42
C GLU A 50 -1.29 7.78 -26.08
N ILE A 51 -0.79 9.00 -25.82
CA ILE A 51 -0.85 9.67 -24.50
C ILE A 51 -2.13 10.51 -24.30
N ALA A 52 -2.94 10.75 -25.33
CA ALA A 52 -4.07 11.70 -25.22
C ALA A 52 -5.42 11.07 -24.83
N GLU A 53 -5.60 9.76 -24.95
CA GLU A 53 -6.92 9.15 -24.75
C GLU A 53 -6.83 7.76 -24.09
N TYR A 54 -6.07 7.67 -22.99
CA TYR A 54 -6.40 6.67 -21.97
C TYR A 54 -7.79 7.04 -21.46
N GLN A 55 -8.83 6.51 -22.10
CA GLN A 55 -10.19 6.48 -21.59
C GLN A 55 -10.06 6.01 -20.14
N ARG A 56 -10.08 6.97 -19.20
CA ARG A 56 -9.95 6.67 -17.79
C ARG A 56 -11.09 5.73 -17.51
N LYS A 57 -10.76 4.46 -17.23
CA LYS A 57 -11.76 3.46 -16.88
C LYS A 57 -12.68 4.08 -15.83
N PRO A 58 -14.01 3.94 -15.98
CA PRO A 58 -14.93 4.49 -15.02
C PRO A 58 -14.52 4.03 -13.62
N LEU A 59 -14.46 4.97 -12.68
CA LEU A 59 -14.12 4.66 -11.29
C LEU A 59 -15.22 3.75 -10.75
N THR A 60 -14.89 2.47 -10.59
CA THR A 60 -15.84 1.40 -10.27
C THR A 60 -15.31 0.54 -9.13
N GLY A 61 -16.23 -0.18 -8.47
CA GLY A 61 -15.92 -1.04 -7.32
C GLY A 61 -15.90 -0.27 -5.99
N ASN A 62 -15.46 -0.97 -4.94
CA ASN A 62 -15.50 -0.46 -3.56
C ASN A 62 -14.13 0.03 -3.11
N ARG A 63 -14.10 1.14 -2.38
CA ARG A 63 -12.90 1.69 -1.72
C ARG A 63 -13.22 2.04 -0.27
N ILE A 64 -12.23 1.88 0.59
CA ILE A 64 -12.32 2.34 1.98
C ILE A 64 -11.82 3.78 2.01
N ILE A 65 -12.68 4.69 2.45
CA ILE A 65 -12.38 6.13 2.55
C ILE A 65 -12.56 6.55 4.00
N ASP A 66 -11.57 7.25 4.52
CA ASP A 66 -11.63 7.93 5.82
C ASP A 66 -12.71 9.01 5.79
N MET A 67 -13.58 9.03 6.81
CA MET A 67 -14.72 9.95 6.85
C MET A 67 -14.30 11.42 6.80
N GLU A 68 -13.16 11.79 7.38
CA GLU A 68 -12.66 13.16 7.34
C GLU A 68 -12.21 13.54 5.93
N VAL A 69 -11.58 12.61 5.21
CA VAL A 69 -11.24 12.80 3.80
C VAL A 69 -12.50 12.97 2.96
N LEU A 70 -13.53 12.16 3.20
CA LEU A 70 -14.81 12.25 2.50
C LEU A 70 -15.53 13.58 2.77
N LEU A 71 -15.54 14.04 4.02
CA LEU A 71 -16.12 15.33 4.38
C LEU A 71 -15.38 16.49 3.71
N ASN A 72 -14.05 16.46 3.68
CA ASN A 72 -13.24 17.45 2.98
C ASN A 72 -13.51 17.46 1.48
N LEU A 73 -13.77 16.30 0.87
CA LEU A 73 -14.17 16.21 -0.54
C LEU A 73 -15.52 16.88 -0.80
N PHE A 74 -16.50 16.71 0.09
CA PHE A 74 -17.81 17.38 -0.04
C PHE A 74 -17.75 18.91 0.14
N LEU A 75 -16.70 19.45 0.77
CA LEU A 75 -16.48 20.89 0.77
C LEU A 75 -15.98 21.42 -0.58
N GLN A 76 -15.55 20.53 -1.49
CA GLN A 76 -14.99 20.85 -2.80
C GLN A 76 -15.91 20.42 -3.96
N LEU A 77 -17.23 20.59 -3.82
CA LEU A 77 -18.18 20.25 -4.89
C LEU A 77 -18.02 21.15 -6.14
N CYS A 78 -17.54 22.38 -5.97
CA CYS A 78 -17.21 23.31 -7.04
C CYS A 78 -15.70 23.53 -7.14
N CYS A 79 -15.21 23.90 -8.32
CA CYS A 79 -13.81 24.23 -8.50
C CYS A 79 -13.42 25.42 -7.61
N PRO A 80 -12.40 25.30 -6.73
CA PRO A 80 -11.99 26.42 -5.88
C PRO A 80 -11.31 27.56 -6.66
N ARG A 81 -11.02 27.36 -7.96
CA ARG A 81 -10.35 28.35 -8.82
C ARG A 81 -11.33 29.12 -9.69
N CYS A 82 -12.20 28.43 -10.43
CA CYS A 82 -13.14 29.05 -11.35
C CYS A 82 -14.60 28.99 -10.87
N PHE A 83 -14.88 28.38 -9.71
CA PHE A 83 -16.21 28.23 -9.10
C PHE A 83 -17.26 27.46 -9.93
N GLU A 84 -16.89 27.02 -11.13
CA GLU A 84 -17.71 26.14 -11.95
C GLU A 84 -17.88 24.74 -11.34
N GLU A 85 -19.01 24.13 -11.66
CA GLU A 85 -19.31 22.74 -11.37
C GLU A 85 -18.52 21.78 -12.29
N GLY A 86 -18.78 20.48 -12.17
CA GLY A 86 -18.19 19.50 -13.08
C GLY A 86 -16.76 19.10 -12.69
N ILE A 87 -16.47 19.06 -11.40
CA ILE A 87 -15.29 18.39 -10.87
C ILE A 87 -15.33 16.88 -11.22
N LEU A 88 -14.22 16.37 -11.73
CA LEU A 88 -14.02 14.96 -12.05
C LEU A 88 -13.12 14.30 -11.00
N LEU A 89 -13.59 13.20 -10.44
CA LEU A 89 -12.81 12.33 -9.56
C LEU A 89 -12.24 11.16 -10.37
N SER A 90 -10.94 10.91 -10.22
CA SER A 90 -10.25 9.77 -10.82
C SER A 90 -9.32 9.10 -9.80
N GLU A 91 -9.15 7.78 -9.90
CA GLU A 91 -8.14 7.05 -9.14
C GLU A 91 -6.83 7.03 -9.94
N ASP A 92 -5.74 7.43 -9.30
CA ASP A 92 -4.41 7.53 -9.90
C ASP A 92 -3.55 6.30 -9.58
N SER A 93 -3.59 5.85 -8.33
CA SER A 93 -2.87 4.66 -7.89
C SER A 93 -3.50 4.03 -6.67
N THR A 94 -3.14 2.78 -6.39
CA THR A 94 -3.54 2.07 -5.16
C THR A 94 -2.32 1.52 -4.45
N TYR A 95 -2.39 1.46 -3.13
CA TYR A 95 -1.39 0.85 -2.26
C TYR A 95 -2.10 0.09 -1.14
N GLY A 96 -2.18 -1.24 -1.28
CA GLY A 96 -3.00 -2.06 -0.40
C GLY A 96 -4.48 -1.67 -0.46
N LEU A 97 -5.06 -1.26 0.66
CA LEU A 97 -6.44 -0.77 0.77
C LEU A 97 -6.57 0.74 0.61
N CYS A 98 -5.44 1.45 0.48
CA CYS A 98 -5.43 2.90 0.30
C CYS A 98 -5.42 3.26 -1.18
N SER A 99 -6.32 4.14 -1.58
CA SER A 99 -6.35 4.70 -2.94
C SER A 99 -5.83 6.12 -2.95
N ASN A 100 -5.08 6.49 -3.97
CA ASN A 100 -4.75 7.88 -4.27
C ASN A 100 -5.68 8.35 -5.40
N PHE A 101 -6.34 9.46 -5.15
CA PHE A 101 -7.29 10.07 -6.05
C PHE A 101 -6.79 11.42 -6.54
N VAL A 102 -7.24 11.79 -7.72
CA VAL A 102 -7.03 13.12 -8.30
C VAL A 102 -8.38 13.70 -8.69
N ILE A 103 -8.60 14.92 -8.22
CA ILE A 103 -9.69 15.81 -8.57
C ILE A 103 -9.22 16.72 -9.70
N ARG A 104 -10.01 16.88 -10.76
CA ARG A 104 -9.72 17.81 -11.86
C ARG A 104 -10.96 18.64 -12.20
N CYS A 105 -10.75 19.90 -12.53
CA CYS A 105 -11.81 20.73 -13.12
C CYS A 105 -11.91 20.49 -14.62
N LYS A 106 -13.13 20.50 -15.18
CA LYS A 106 -13.34 20.46 -16.64
C LYS A 106 -13.08 21.80 -17.33
N HIS A 107 -13.20 22.90 -16.59
CA HIS A 107 -13.23 24.27 -17.12
C HIS A 107 -11.92 25.03 -16.93
N CYS A 108 -10.99 24.53 -16.10
CA CYS A 108 -9.67 25.15 -15.88
C CYS A 108 -8.62 24.12 -15.48
N ASP A 109 -7.35 24.55 -15.40
CA ASP A 109 -6.20 23.69 -15.08
C ASP A 109 -6.10 23.31 -13.58
N PHE A 110 -7.18 23.44 -12.81
CA PHE A 110 -7.18 23.02 -11.42
C PHE A 110 -7.11 21.50 -11.31
N TYR A 111 -6.13 21.02 -10.54
CA TYR A 111 -6.05 19.63 -10.09
C TYR A 111 -5.59 19.56 -8.64
N SER A 112 -6.07 18.55 -7.92
CA SER A 112 -5.65 18.28 -6.54
C SER A 112 -5.61 16.78 -6.29
N GLY A 113 -4.53 16.31 -5.66
CA GLY A 113 -4.36 14.92 -5.27
C GLY A 113 -4.66 14.70 -3.80
N PHE A 114 -5.35 13.62 -3.46
CA PHE A 114 -5.59 13.23 -2.08
C PHE A 114 -5.58 11.71 -1.94
N SER A 115 -5.50 11.22 -0.70
CA SER A 115 -5.47 9.79 -0.40
C SER A 115 -6.71 9.39 0.38
N SER A 116 -7.21 8.18 0.17
CA SER A 116 -8.41 7.66 0.83
C SER A 116 -8.23 7.46 2.34
N SER A 117 -7.00 7.48 2.83
CA SER A 117 -6.65 7.35 4.23
C SER A 117 -5.50 8.28 4.60
N LYS A 118 -5.49 8.76 5.84
CA LYS A 118 -4.36 9.53 6.38
C LYS A 118 -3.08 8.71 6.37
N LYS A 119 -1.95 9.37 6.11
CA LYS A 119 -0.62 8.76 6.18
C LYS A 119 -0.01 9.07 7.53
N THR A 120 0.34 8.02 8.27
CA THR A 120 1.05 8.12 9.56
C THR A 120 2.36 7.37 9.42
N LEU A 121 3.49 8.02 9.73
CA LEU A 121 4.83 7.42 9.57
C LEU A 121 5.06 6.82 8.16
N ASN A 122 4.65 7.55 7.11
CA ASN A 122 4.74 7.15 5.70
C ASN A 122 3.91 5.92 5.28
N CYS A 123 3.01 5.43 6.14
CA CYS A 123 2.11 4.32 5.83
C CYS A 123 0.65 4.76 5.91
N PRO A 124 -0.23 4.34 4.99
CA PRO A 124 -1.66 4.60 5.13
C PRO A 124 -2.21 3.94 6.40
N GLU A 125 -3.03 4.67 7.13
CA GLU A 125 -3.59 4.19 8.38
C GLU A 125 -4.53 3.00 8.17
N VAL A 126 -5.33 3.02 7.09
CA VAL A 126 -6.23 1.92 6.72
C VAL A 126 -5.49 0.58 6.59
N ASN A 127 -4.31 0.60 5.98
CA ASN A 127 -3.45 -0.55 5.80
C ASN A 127 -2.92 -1.08 7.14
N THR A 128 -2.50 -0.16 8.01
CA THR A 128 -2.00 -0.48 9.35
C THR A 128 -3.11 -1.12 10.20
N ARG A 129 -4.30 -0.52 10.21
CA ARG A 129 -5.47 -1.04 10.92
C ARG A 129 -5.89 -2.40 10.40
N PHE A 130 -5.86 -2.61 9.08
CA PHE A 130 -6.16 -3.89 8.47
C PHE A 130 -5.19 -4.99 8.93
N VAL A 131 -3.89 -4.73 8.94
CA VAL A 131 -2.88 -5.69 9.44
C VAL A 131 -3.13 -6.04 10.91
N TYR A 132 -3.42 -5.04 11.75
CA TYR A 132 -3.73 -5.31 13.15
C TYR A 132 -5.02 -6.12 13.32
N GLY A 133 -6.08 -5.80 12.58
CA GLY A 133 -7.32 -6.58 12.59
C GLY A 133 -7.07 -8.04 12.18
N MET A 134 -6.28 -8.26 11.12
CA MET A 134 -5.91 -9.60 10.66
C MET A 134 -5.07 -10.36 11.70
N ARG A 135 -4.21 -9.68 12.47
CA ARG A 135 -3.48 -10.29 13.59
C ARG A 135 -4.42 -10.76 14.70
N GLN A 136 -5.46 -9.99 15.02
CA GLN A 136 -6.42 -10.37 16.07
C GLN A 136 -7.18 -11.66 15.72
N ILE A 137 -7.46 -11.91 14.44
CA ILE A 137 -8.13 -13.15 13.98
C ILE A 137 -7.15 -14.27 13.63
N GLY A 138 -5.87 -14.16 14.03
CA GLY A 138 -4.85 -15.18 13.77
C GLY A 138 -4.34 -15.27 12.32
N LYS A 139 -4.70 -14.32 11.44
CA LYS A 139 -4.31 -14.26 10.02
C LYS A 139 -3.26 -13.19 9.71
N GLY A 140 -2.53 -12.72 10.73
CA GLY A 140 -1.61 -11.59 10.62
C GLY A 140 -0.38 -11.81 9.73
N PHE A 141 0.11 -13.06 9.63
CA PHE A 141 1.26 -13.40 8.78
C PHE A 141 0.94 -13.16 7.29
N SER A 142 -0.25 -13.58 6.83
CA SER A 142 -0.70 -13.39 5.45
C SER A 142 -1.01 -11.93 5.11
N ALA A 143 -1.45 -11.12 6.09
CA ALA A 143 -1.80 -9.72 5.88
C ALA A 143 -0.59 -8.81 5.60
N GLY A 144 0.60 -9.19 6.07
CA GLY A 144 1.83 -8.46 5.76
C GLY A 144 2.11 -8.38 4.25
N PHE A 145 1.77 -9.44 3.51
CA PHE A 145 2.00 -9.51 2.05
C PHE A 145 1.07 -8.59 1.26
N ILE A 146 -0.17 -8.36 1.72
CA ILE A 146 -1.17 -7.54 1.00
C ILE A 146 -0.74 -6.06 0.92
N ASN A 147 0.11 -5.59 1.84
CA ASN A 147 0.63 -4.22 1.81
C ASN A 147 1.75 -3.99 0.79
N TYR A 148 2.35 -5.05 0.26
CA TYR A 148 3.47 -4.96 -0.68
C TYR A 148 3.10 -5.41 -2.10
N VAL A 149 1.90 -5.96 -2.31
CA VAL A 149 1.44 -6.37 -3.65
C VAL A 149 0.74 -5.19 -4.31
N VAL A 150 1.53 -4.38 -5.01
CA VAL A 150 1.11 -3.53 -6.11
C VAL A 150 0.86 -4.45 -7.32
N ARG A 151 -0.32 -4.36 -7.93
CA ARG A 151 -0.56 -4.83 -9.30
C ARG A 151 -0.95 -3.65 -10.15
#